data_AF-A0A2E7K3Y6-F1
#
_entry.id   AF-A0A2E7K3Y6-F1
#
_cell.length_a   1.000
_cell.length_b   1.000
_cell.length_c   1.000
_cell.angle_alpha   90.00
_cell.angle_beta   90.00
_cell.angle_gamma   90.00
#
_symmetry.space_group_name_H-M   'P 1'
#
loop_
_entity.id
_entity.type
_entity.pdbx_description
1 polymer ?
#
loop_
_entity_poly.entity_id
_entity_poly.type
_entity_poly.pdbx_seq_one_letter_code
_entity_poly.pdbx_strand_id
1 'polypeptide(L)' 'MRTLGLLGGMSWESTREYYRILNQEARAELGGLHSAKLLLHSFDFAEIAKLQHDDKWDTLGDMLANAAQGLQA' A
#
# COMPACT_ATOMS: atom_id res chain seq x y z
N MET A 1 -17.15 4.43 -6.48
CA MET A 1 -15.73 4.49 -6.07
C MET A 1 -15.02 3.22 -6.52
N ARG A 2 -13.88 3.34 -7.19
CA ARG A 2 -13.01 2.21 -7.58
C ARG A 2 -12.26 1.68 -6.35
N THR A 3 -11.85 0.42 -6.36
CA THR A 3 -10.97 -0.14 -5.33
C THR A 3 -9.55 0.33 -5.59
N LEU A 4 -8.86 0.82 -4.55
CA LEU A 4 -7.45 1.19 -4.62
C LEU A 4 -6.57 0.04 -4.09
N GLY A 5 -5.51 -0.29 -4.81
CA GLY A 5 -4.44 -1.16 -4.33
C GLY A 5 -3.33 -0.33 -3.68
N LEU A 6 -2.93 -0.71 -2.46
CA LEU A 6 -1.85 -0.08 -1.71
C LEU A 6 -0.70 -1.07 -1.53
N LEU A 7 0.50 -0.68 -1.96
CA LEU A 7 1.74 -1.34 -1.58
C LEU A 7 2.32 -0.58 -0.38
N GLY A 8 2.20 -1.15 0.81
CA GLY A 8 2.59 -0.53 2.07
C GLY A 8 3.57 -1.40 2.87
N GLY A 9 3.76 -1.06 4.14
CA GLY A 9 4.75 -1.75 4.99
C GLY A 9 6.19 -1.29 4.76
N MET A 10 6.40 -0.10 4.16
CA MET A 10 7.74 0.44 3.86
C MET A 10 7.97 1.87 4.42
N SER A 11 7.68 2.17 5.68
CA SER A 11 7.33 1.25 6.78
C SER A 11 5.80 1.15 7.04
N TRP A 12 5.39 0.32 7.99
CA TRP A 12 3.98 0.12 8.33
C TRP A 12 3.38 1.34 9.04
N GLU A 13 4.19 2.10 9.80
CA GLU A 13 3.76 3.29 10.53
C GLU A 13 3.21 4.36 9.58
N SER A 14 3.87 4.59 8.44
CA SER A 14 3.41 5.55 7.43
C SER A 14 2.19 5.01 6.66
N THR A 15 2.15 3.70 6.41
CA THR A 15 1.02 3.05 5.71
C THR A 15 -0.29 3.21 6.48
N ARG A 16 -0.23 3.15 7.83
CA ARG A 16 -1.38 3.42 8.70
C ARG A 16 -2.00 4.80 8.43
N GLU A 17 -1.18 5.81 8.18
CA GLU A 17 -1.65 7.16 7.90
C GLU A 17 -2.36 7.25 6.54
N TYR A 18 -1.87 6.55 5.51
CA TYR A 18 -2.58 6.45 4.22
C TYR A 18 -3.96 5.81 4.38
N TYR A 19 -4.07 4.70 5.12
CA TYR A 19 -5.37 4.08 5.40
C TYR A 19 -6.33 5.05 6.10
N ARG A 20 -5.84 5.78 7.11
CA ARG A 20 -6.64 6.76 7.86
C ARG A 20 -7.14 7.88 6.94
N ILE A 21 -6.23 8.50 6.18
CA ILE A 21 -6.56 9.64 5.30
C ILE A 21 -7.55 9.19 4.23
N LEU A 22 -7.31 8.09 3.54
CA LEU A 22 -8.20 7.60 2.47
C LEU A 22 -9.63 7.38 2.96
N ASN A 23 -9.80 6.84 4.17
CA ASN A 23 -11.13 6.64 4.76
C ASN A 23 -11.77 7.95 5.22
N GLN A 24 -10.98 8.89 5.74
CA GLN A 24 -11.47 10.21 6.12
C GLN A 24 -11.97 10.98 4.89
N GLU A 25 -11.22 10.97 3.79
CA GLU A 25 -11.61 11.61 2.52
C GLU A 25 -12.85 10.93 1.92
N ALA A 26 -12.92 9.60 1.91
CA ALA A 26 -14.11 8.90 1.44
C ALA A 26 -15.38 9.28 2.23
N ARG A 27 -15.26 9.46 3.55
CA ARG A 27 -16.35 9.94 4.40
C ARG A 27 -16.66 11.42 4.15
N ALA A 28 -15.66 12.26 3.94
CA ALA A 28 -15.84 13.69 3.68
C ALA A 28 -16.62 13.92 2.37
N GLU A 29 -16.28 13.17 1.33
CA GLU A 29 -16.90 13.28 0.00
C GLU A 29 -18.28 12.62 -0.09
N LEU A 30 -18.46 11.43 0.51
CA LEU A 30 -19.67 10.63 0.32
C LEU A 30 -20.64 10.71 1.52
N GLY A 31 -20.18 11.18 2.68
CA GLY A 31 -20.97 11.34 3.89
C GLY A 31 -21.26 10.05 4.66
N GLY A 32 -22.03 10.18 5.75
CA GLY A 32 -22.54 9.06 6.54
C GLY A 32 -21.44 8.13 7.08
N LEU A 33 -21.59 6.84 6.77
CA LEU A 33 -20.68 5.76 7.17
C LEU A 33 -19.84 5.23 5.99
N HIS A 34 -19.67 6.03 4.93
CA HIS A 34 -18.82 5.65 3.81
C HIS A 34 -17.35 5.54 4.22
N SER A 35 -16.67 4.56 3.64
CA SER A 35 -15.26 4.25 3.81
C SER A 35 -14.64 3.91 2.45
N ALA A 36 -13.31 3.99 2.35
CA ALA A 36 -12.58 3.70 1.12
C ALA A 36 -12.58 2.18 0.82
N LYS A 37 -12.69 1.80 -0.46
CA LYS A 37 -12.50 0.40 -0.92
C LYS A 37 -11.01 0.19 -1.18
N LEU A 38 -10.35 -0.58 -0.32
CA LEU A 38 -8.90 -0.74 -0.33
C LEU A 38 -8.50 -2.22 -0.36
N LEU A 39 -7.46 -2.54 -1.12
CA LEU A 39 -6.65 -3.74 -0.96
C LEU A 39 -5.25 -3.31 -0.54
N LEU A 40 -4.66 -3.97 0.46
CA LEU A 40 -3.34 -3.62 0.98
C LEU A 40 -2.45 -4.86 0.93
N HIS A 41 -1.32 -4.74 0.23
CA HIS A 41 -0.17 -5.62 0.43
C HIS A 41 0.80 -4.90 1.36
N SER A 42 1.04 -5.45 2.55
CA SER A 42 1.99 -4.88 3.52
C SER A 42 3.24 -5.74 3.55
N PHE A 43 4.36 -5.18 3.08
CA PHE A 43 5.65 -5.86 3.10
C PHE A 43 6.22 -5.95 4.53
N ASP A 44 7.12 -6.92 4.74
CA ASP A 44 8.11 -6.84 5.80
C ASP A 44 9.18 -5.82 5.37
N PHE A 45 9.27 -4.70 6.08
CA PHE A 45 10.20 -3.64 5.71
C PHE A 45 11.67 -4.05 5.81
N ALA A 46 12.00 -5.03 6.67
CA ALA A 46 13.38 -5.48 6.83
C ALA A 46 13.93 -6.08 5.53
N GLU A 47 13.11 -6.84 4.80
CA GLU A 47 13.46 -7.41 3.50
C GLU A 47 13.70 -6.32 2.46
N ILE A 48 12.78 -5.34 2.39
CA ILE A 48 12.88 -4.20 1.49
C ILE A 48 14.15 -3.39 1.76
N ALA A 49 14.39 -3.04 3.03
CA ALA A 49 15.56 -2.26 3.44
C ALA A 49 16.87 -2.99 3.12
N LYS A 50 16.91 -4.32 3.26
CA LYS A 50 18.07 -5.14 2.87
C LYS A 50 18.33 -5.06 1.36
N LEU A 51 17.29 -5.20 0.54
CA LEU A 51 17.45 -5.10 -0.93
C LEU A 51 17.90 -3.71 -1.38
N GLN A 52 17.38 -2.66 -0.74
CA GLN A 52 17.84 -1.29 -0.98
C GLN A 52 19.31 -1.09 -0.60
N HIS A 53 19.72 -1.60 0.57
CA HIS A 53 21.10 -1.51 1.03
C HIS A 53 22.08 -2.27 0.14
N ASP A 54 21.67 -3.42 -0.39
CA ASP A 54 22.46 -4.24 -1.31
C ASP A 54 22.44 -3.73 -2.76
N ASP A 55 21.81 -2.56 -3.04
CA ASP A 55 21.60 -2.00 -4.39
C ASP A 55 20.88 -2.95 -5.37
N LYS A 56 20.04 -3.85 -4.86
CA LYS A 56 19.28 -4.85 -5.64
C LYS A 56 17.94 -4.29 -6.14
N TRP A 57 18.02 -3.19 -6.88
CA TRP A 57 16.85 -2.43 -7.33
C TRP A 57 15.96 -3.21 -8.30
N ASP A 58 16.53 -4.03 -9.20
CA ASP A 58 15.76 -4.85 -10.13
C ASP A 58 14.92 -5.90 -9.39
N THR A 59 15.53 -6.62 -8.44
CA THR A 59 14.83 -7.60 -7.60
C THR A 59 13.73 -6.95 -6.76
N LEU A 60 14.01 -5.77 -6.21
CA LEU A 60 13.01 -4.99 -5.48
C LEU A 60 11.84 -4.60 -6.41
N GLY A 61 12.14 -4.12 -7.62
CA GLY A 61 11.14 -3.77 -8.63
C GLY A 61 10.23 -4.94 -8.98
N ASP A 62 10.80 -6.13 -9.25
CA ASP A 62 10.06 -7.35 -9.54
C ASP A 62 9.15 -7.75 -8.38
N MET A 63 9.65 -7.65 -7.15
CA MET A 63 8.88 -7.94 -5.93
C MET A 63 7.66 -7.02 -5.81
N LEU A 64 7.85 -5.70 -5.99
CA LEU A 64 6.75 -4.74 -5.94
C LEU A 64 5.75 -4.95 -7.08
N ALA A 65 6.23 -5.24 -8.30
CA ALA A 65 5.38 -5.50 -9.45
C ALA A 65 4.50 -6.75 -9.25
N ASN A 66 5.08 -7.84 -8.72
CA ASN A 66 4.34 -9.06 -8.40
C ASN A 66 3.27 -8.81 -7.32
N ALA A 67 3.60 -8.06 -6.27
CA ALA A 67 2.62 -7.67 -5.26
C ALA A 67 1.48 -6.82 -5.87
N ALA A 68 1.79 -5.87 -6.74
CA ALA A 68 0.80 -5.05 -7.43
C ALA A 68 -0.14 -5.89 -8.31
N GLN A 69 0.40 -6.87 -9.06
CA GLN A 69 -0.40 -7.80 -9.84
C GLN A 69 -1.38 -8.59 -8.97
N GLY A 70 -0.95 -9.00 -7.77
CA GLY A 70 -1.83 -9.67 -6.81
C GLY A 70 -2.97 -8.80 -6.27
N LEU A 71 -2.86 -7.46 -6.39
CA LEU A 71 -3.92 -6.52 -6.01
C LEU A 71 -4.82 -6.12 -7.19
N GLN A 72 -4.47 -6.52 -8.41
CA GLN A 72 -5.27 -6.23 -9.59
C GLN A 72 -6.51 -7.13 -9.60
N ALA A 73 -7.68 -6.51 -9.73
CA ALA A 73 -8.99 -7.16 -9.82
C ALA A 73 -9.64 -6.88 -11.17
#